data_AF-A0A847CBE1-F1
#
_entry.id   AF-A0A847CBE1-F1
#
_cell.length_a   1.000
_cell.length_b   1.000
_cell.length_c   1.000
_cell.angle_alpha   90.00
_cell.angle_beta   90.00
_cell.angle_gamma   90.00
#
_symmetry.space_group_name_H-M   'P 1'
#
loop_
_entity.id
_entity.type
_entity.pdbx_description
1 polymer ?
#
loop_
_entity_poly.entity_id
_entity_poly.type
_entity_poly.pdbx_seq_one_letter_code
_entity_poly.pdbx_strand_id
1 'polypeptide(L)'
;MNYKKELYDKLDSDKIQITQNSDPIRMELFMSFLKVPVVKIKDHLGSCTGWTRYENEEIGLVIMGGHVRGVEYLDSIQYKKNPSNNYNNYVNPFFIFDILTNDGRKFFANYYETDILKIISDTKSALEAAKKNVITLNDLYNGIVQETNEIFKSHLTNDVYEKKELYDSI
;
A
#
# COMPACT_ATOMS: atom_id res chain seq x y z
N MET A 1 12.15 5.61 1.70
CA MET A 1 10.95 5.08 1.02
C MET A 1 11.21 3.61 0.70
N ASN A 2 10.41 2.69 1.25
CA ASN A 2 10.57 1.26 0.98
C ASN A 2 9.42 0.82 0.07
N TYR A 3 9.64 0.90 -1.24
CA TYR A 3 8.62 0.62 -2.26
C TYR A 3 7.99 -0.79 -2.12
N LYS A 4 8.74 -1.77 -1.58
CA LYS A 4 8.21 -3.11 -1.33
C LYS A 4 7.18 -3.09 -0.20
N LYS A 5 7.51 -2.42 0.91
CA LYS A 5 6.60 -2.30 2.05
C LYS A 5 5.33 -1.54 1.63
N GLU A 6 5.46 -0.45 0.89
CA GLU A 6 4.30 0.32 0.40
C GLU A 6 3.39 -0.49 -0.51
N LEU A 7 3.96 -1.31 -1.40
CA LEU A 7 3.17 -2.23 -2.22
C LEU A 7 2.45 -3.26 -1.34
N TYR A 8 3.16 -3.87 -0.40
CA TYR A 8 2.59 -4.91 0.46
C TYR A 8 1.52 -4.34 1.40
N ASP A 9 1.69 -3.14 1.92
CA ASP A 9 0.70 -2.44 2.76
C ASP A 9 -0.61 -2.15 1.98
N LYS A 10 -0.56 -2.02 0.65
CA LYS A 10 -1.73 -1.80 -0.21
C LYS A 10 -2.45 -3.08 -0.63
N LEU A 11 -1.82 -4.24 -0.44
CA LEU A 11 -2.42 -5.53 -0.78
C LEU A 11 -3.32 -6.01 0.35
N ASP A 12 -4.53 -6.41 0.00
CA ASP A 12 -5.54 -6.82 0.97
C ASP A 12 -5.12 -8.10 1.72
N SER A 13 -5.04 -7.98 3.05
CA SER A 13 -4.81 -9.11 3.96
C SER A 13 -6.01 -10.05 4.00
N ASP A 14 -7.20 -9.55 3.71
CA ASP A 14 -8.45 -10.29 3.89
C ASP A 14 -8.76 -11.17 2.68
N LYS A 15 -8.08 -10.95 1.55
CA LYS A 15 -8.21 -11.77 0.34
C LYS A 15 -8.00 -13.27 0.59
N ILE A 16 -7.20 -13.63 1.60
CA ILE A 16 -6.98 -15.04 1.97
C ILE A 16 -7.99 -15.58 2.98
N GLN A 17 -8.83 -14.74 3.61
CA GLN A 17 -9.83 -15.18 4.59
C GLN A 17 -10.89 -16.06 3.94
N ILE A 18 -11.24 -17.15 4.62
CA ILE A 18 -12.18 -18.15 4.09
C ILE A 18 -13.54 -17.53 3.79
N THR A 19 -13.97 -16.56 4.60
CA THR A 19 -15.27 -15.90 4.49
C THR A 19 -15.37 -14.91 3.33
N GLN A 20 -14.24 -14.37 2.87
CA GLN A 20 -14.20 -13.35 1.81
C GLN A 20 -13.75 -13.92 0.46
N ASN A 21 -13.37 -15.20 0.42
CA ASN A 21 -12.65 -15.78 -0.68
C ASN A 21 -13.49 -16.80 -1.46
N SER A 22 -13.74 -16.53 -2.74
CA SER A 22 -14.45 -17.47 -3.62
C SER A 22 -13.60 -18.67 -4.05
N ASP A 23 -12.28 -18.61 -3.87
CA ASP A 23 -11.33 -19.69 -4.14
C ASP A 23 -10.30 -19.82 -3.00
N PRO A 24 -10.73 -20.37 -1.84
CA PRO A 24 -9.90 -20.43 -0.65
C PRO A 24 -8.70 -21.37 -0.82
N ILE A 25 -7.57 -20.97 -0.27
CA ILE A 25 -6.32 -21.71 -0.38
C ILE A 25 -6.35 -22.89 0.58
N ARG A 26 -6.22 -24.11 0.07
CA ARG A 26 -6.11 -25.31 0.92
C ARG A 26 -4.89 -25.19 1.86
N MET A 27 -5.08 -25.49 3.14
CA MET A 27 -4.03 -25.37 4.15
C MET A 27 -2.82 -26.26 3.80
N GLU A 28 -3.06 -27.48 3.33
CA GLU A 28 -2.01 -28.40 2.87
C GLU A 28 -1.11 -27.78 1.80
N LEU A 29 -1.73 -27.12 0.80
CA LEU A 29 -0.99 -26.43 -0.26
C LEU A 29 -0.17 -25.29 0.32
N PHE A 30 -0.77 -24.45 1.17
CA PHE A 30 -0.06 -23.36 1.82
C PHE A 30 1.14 -23.85 2.65
N MET A 31 0.96 -24.91 3.44
CA MET A 31 2.02 -25.51 4.26
C MET A 31 3.19 -26.01 3.40
N SER A 32 2.91 -26.54 2.20
CA SER A 32 3.96 -26.97 1.25
C SER A 32 4.84 -25.81 0.77
N PHE A 33 4.39 -24.56 0.92
CA PHE A 33 5.14 -23.37 0.54
C PHE A 33 6.06 -22.84 1.64
N LEU A 34 5.98 -23.34 2.87
CA LEU A 34 6.81 -22.85 3.98
C LEU A 34 8.21 -23.50 3.95
N LYS A 35 9.24 -22.69 4.16
CA LYS A 35 10.63 -23.16 4.37
C LYS A 35 10.94 -23.47 5.83
N VAL A 36 10.05 -23.06 6.72
CA VAL A 36 10.20 -23.16 8.17
C VAL A 36 9.17 -24.15 8.71
N PRO A 37 9.53 -24.95 9.73
CA PRO A 37 8.56 -25.83 10.34
C PRO A 37 7.52 -25.02 11.13
N VAL A 38 6.30 -25.55 11.23
CA VAL A 38 5.25 -25.05 12.11
C VAL A 38 4.62 -26.21 12.86
N VAL A 39 4.18 -25.97 14.09
CA VAL A 39 3.53 -26.97 14.94
C VAL A 39 2.06 -26.65 15.10
N LYS A 40 1.21 -27.68 15.04
CA LYS A 40 -0.23 -27.52 15.27
C LYS A 40 -0.49 -27.36 16.76
N ILE A 41 -1.15 -26.26 17.14
CA ILE A 41 -1.59 -26.01 18.49
C ILE A 41 -2.97 -26.65 18.66
N LYS A 42 -3.16 -27.44 19.72
CA LYS A 42 -4.42 -28.15 19.99
C LYS A 42 -5.35 -27.34 20.89
N ASP A 43 -4.78 -26.62 21.85
CA ASP A 43 -5.52 -25.84 22.84
C ASP A 43 -5.51 -24.36 22.45
N HIS A 44 -6.45 -23.97 21.60
CA HIS A 44 -6.66 -22.58 21.20
C HIS A 44 -8.14 -22.23 21.08
N LEU A 45 -8.44 -20.93 21.15
CA LEU A 45 -9.77 -20.41 20.84
C LEU A 45 -10.19 -20.85 19.42
N GLY A 46 -11.33 -21.52 19.32
CA GLY A 46 -11.89 -22.03 18.06
C GLY A 46 -11.58 -23.49 17.73
N SER A 47 -10.75 -24.19 18.53
CA SER A 47 -10.42 -25.61 18.27
C SER A 47 -11.66 -26.52 18.28
N CYS A 48 -12.63 -26.23 19.14
CA CYS A 48 -13.92 -26.95 19.20
C CYS A 48 -14.90 -26.58 18.08
N THR A 49 -14.64 -25.53 17.31
CA THR A 49 -15.52 -25.03 16.23
C THR A 49 -14.91 -25.22 14.83
N GLY A 50 -13.87 -26.06 14.71
CA GLY A 50 -13.26 -26.42 13.43
C GLY A 50 -12.15 -25.48 12.96
N TRP A 51 -11.77 -24.49 13.77
CA TRP A 51 -10.59 -23.67 13.50
C TRP A 51 -9.32 -24.43 13.88
N THR A 52 -8.25 -24.13 13.17
CA THR A 52 -6.92 -24.67 13.42
C THR A 52 -5.93 -23.53 13.59
N ARG A 53 -4.89 -23.80 14.37
CA ARG A 53 -3.80 -22.87 14.62
C ARG A 53 -2.47 -23.60 14.52
N TYR A 54 -1.55 -23.02 13.76
CA TYR A 54 -0.17 -23.48 13.63
C TYR A 54 0.77 -22.35 14.01
N GLU A 55 1.87 -22.69 14.66
CA GLU A 55 2.83 -21.69 15.13
C GLU A 55 4.27 -22.08 14.85
N ASN A 56 5.09 -21.06 14.64
CA ASN A 56 6.52 -21.12 14.87
C ASN A 56 6.88 -19.94 15.80
N GLU A 57 7.07 -20.25 17.08
CA GLU A 57 7.30 -19.25 18.12
C GLU A 57 8.62 -18.50 17.93
N GLU A 58 9.67 -19.18 17.46
CA GLU A 58 11.03 -18.62 17.28
C GLU A 58 11.03 -17.41 16.34
N ILE A 59 10.25 -17.49 15.26
CA ILE A 59 10.12 -16.41 14.28
C ILE A 59 8.83 -15.59 14.45
N GLY A 60 7.99 -15.97 15.41
CA GLY A 60 6.70 -15.33 15.67
C GLY A 60 5.72 -15.42 14.50
N LEU A 61 5.61 -16.61 13.89
CA LEU A 61 4.64 -16.91 12.86
C LEU A 61 3.43 -17.62 13.48
N VAL A 62 2.22 -17.12 13.18
CA VAL A 62 0.96 -17.80 13.49
C VAL A 62 0.16 -17.94 12.21
N ILE A 63 -0.37 -19.13 11.95
CA ILE A 63 -1.20 -19.44 10.80
C ILE A 63 -2.50 -20.00 11.32
N MET A 64 -3.61 -19.37 10.93
CA MET A 64 -4.94 -19.83 11.25
C MET A 64 -5.59 -20.46 10.02
N GLY A 65 -6.34 -21.53 10.26
CA GLY A 65 -7.16 -22.17 9.24
C GLY A 65 -8.53 -22.53 9.76
N GLY A 66 -9.41 -22.92 8.86
CA GLY A 66 -10.77 -23.35 9.17
C GLY A 66 -11.19 -24.56 8.35
N HIS A 67 -11.86 -25.50 8.98
CA HIS A 67 -12.45 -26.65 8.30
C HIS A 67 -13.81 -26.28 7.70
N VAL A 68 -13.91 -26.37 6.38
CA VAL A 68 -15.16 -26.20 5.63
C VAL A 68 -15.43 -27.46 4.84
N ARG A 69 -16.54 -28.16 5.15
CA ARG A 69 -16.96 -29.39 4.48
C ARG A 69 -15.85 -30.47 4.40
N GLY A 70 -15.09 -30.64 5.49
CA GLY A 70 -14.05 -31.66 5.61
C GLY A 70 -12.69 -31.29 5.00
N VAL A 71 -12.54 -30.08 4.46
CA VAL A 71 -11.25 -29.58 3.94
C VAL A 71 -10.81 -28.39 4.80
N GLU A 72 -9.52 -28.37 5.15
CA GLU A 72 -8.90 -27.27 5.89
C GLU A 72 -8.37 -26.22 4.92
N TYR A 73 -8.77 -24.96 5.13
CA TYR A 73 -8.33 -23.82 4.32
C TYR A 73 -7.54 -22.83 5.17
N LEU A 74 -6.61 -22.12 4.53
CA LEU A 74 -5.93 -20.97 5.09
C LEU A 74 -6.95 -19.85 5.31
N ASP A 75 -6.86 -19.18 6.46
CA ASP A 75 -7.70 -18.04 6.77
C ASP A 75 -6.88 -16.77 7.01
N SER A 76 -5.86 -16.87 7.86
CA SER A 76 -5.08 -15.70 8.24
C SER A 76 -3.66 -16.06 8.66
N ILE A 77 -2.77 -15.07 8.51
CA ILE A 77 -1.34 -15.18 8.80
C ILE A 77 -0.97 -14.02 9.72
N GLN A 78 -0.24 -14.28 10.79
CA GLN A 78 0.41 -13.29 11.61
C GLN A 78 1.92 -13.51 11.57
N TYR A 79 2.70 -12.43 11.44
CA TYR A 79 4.15 -12.54 11.41
C TYR A 79 4.79 -11.38 12.18
N LYS A 80 5.38 -11.68 13.35
CA LYS A 80 5.92 -10.68 14.31
C LYS A 80 6.99 -9.76 13.72
N LYS A 81 7.61 -10.11 12.59
CA LYS A 81 8.57 -9.24 11.88
C LYS A 81 7.91 -7.99 11.28
N ASN A 82 6.59 -7.99 11.05
CA ASN A 82 5.84 -6.89 10.44
C ASN A 82 4.49 -6.67 11.15
N PRO A 83 4.46 -6.17 12.39
CA PRO A 83 3.19 -5.90 13.07
C PRO A 83 2.49 -4.70 12.42
N SER A 84 1.32 -4.92 11.83
CA SER A 84 0.45 -3.86 11.31
C SER A 84 -0.10 -2.96 12.45
N ASN A 85 -0.37 -3.53 13.63
CA ASN A 85 -0.79 -2.86 14.88
C ASN A 85 -0.63 -3.85 16.07
N ASN A 86 -0.51 -3.36 17.30
CA ASN A 86 -0.52 -4.15 18.55
C ASN A 86 -1.81 -4.99 18.74
N TYR A 87 -2.92 -4.61 18.10
CA TYR A 87 -4.23 -5.27 18.25
C TYR A 87 -4.63 -6.16 17.06
N ASN A 88 -4.05 -5.92 15.88
CA ASN A 88 -4.30 -6.72 14.68
C ASN A 88 -2.99 -6.82 13.88
N ASN A 89 -2.37 -7.99 13.94
CA ASN A 89 -1.10 -8.31 13.32
C ASN A 89 -1.26 -9.28 12.13
N TYR A 90 -2.47 -9.36 11.56
CA TYR A 90 -2.68 -10.11 10.34
C TYR A 90 -1.97 -9.42 9.17
N VAL A 91 -1.33 -10.24 8.33
CA VAL A 91 -0.55 -9.80 7.18
C VAL A 91 -0.97 -10.57 5.95
N ASN A 92 -0.88 -9.93 4.78
CA ASN A 92 -0.98 -10.67 3.53
C ASN A 92 0.29 -11.54 3.31
N PRO A 93 0.23 -12.53 2.41
CA PRO A 93 1.33 -13.47 2.17
C PRO A 93 2.66 -12.82 1.74
N PHE A 94 2.67 -11.59 1.23
CA PHE A 94 3.90 -10.94 0.77
C PHE A 94 4.84 -10.57 1.92
N PHE A 95 4.30 -10.36 3.13
CA PHE A 95 5.10 -10.08 4.31
C PHE A 95 5.90 -11.27 4.84
N ILE A 96 5.55 -12.50 4.41
CA ILE A 96 6.26 -13.74 4.75
C ILE A 96 7.09 -14.30 3.59
N PHE A 97 7.30 -13.53 2.51
CA PHE A 97 8.02 -14.03 1.33
C PHE A 97 9.41 -14.57 1.65
N ASP A 98 10.11 -14.02 2.63
CA ASP A 98 11.44 -14.50 3.04
C ASP A 98 11.43 -15.98 3.45
N ILE A 99 10.35 -16.43 4.10
CA ILE A 99 10.15 -17.81 4.57
C ILE A 99 9.33 -18.69 3.61
N LEU A 100 8.91 -18.18 2.45
CA LEU A 100 8.27 -18.98 1.40
C LEU A 100 9.26 -19.59 0.40
N THR A 101 8.95 -20.78 -0.11
CA THR A 101 9.56 -21.41 -1.29
C THR A 101 9.38 -20.55 -2.54
N ASN A 102 10.17 -20.83 -3.59
CA ASN A 102 10.03 -20.11 -4.85
C ASN A 102 8.65 -20.36 -5.49
N ASP A 103 8.12 -21.57 -5.35
CA ASP A 103 6.80 -21.91 -5.89
C ASP A 103 5.70 -21.22 -5.09
N GLY A 104 5.82 -21.12 -3.76
CA GLY A 104 4.91 -20.31 -2.95
C GLY A 104 4.90 -18.84 -3.35
N ARG A 105 6.08 -18.24 -3.59
CA ARG A 105 6.18 -16.84 -4.06
C ARG A 105 5.49 -16.65 -5.42
N LYS A 106 5.71 -17.57 -6.36
CA LYS A 106 5.05 -17.55 -7.68
C LYS A 106 3.54 -17.70 -7.54
N PHE A 107 3.08 -18.64 -6.72
CA PHE A 107 1.66 -18.86 -6.45
C PHE A 107 1.00 -17.57 -5.98
N PHE A 108 1.54 -16.90 -4.95
CA PHE A 108 0.95 -15.68 -4.43
C PHE A 108 1.07 -14.47 -5.37
N ALA A 109 2.13 -14.39 -6.18
CA ALA A 109 2.22 -13.36 -7.22
C ALA A 109 1.07 -13.50 -8.24
N ASN A 110 0.76 -14.72 -8.66
CA ASN A 110 -0.36 -14.99 -9.57
C ASN A 110 -1.71 -14.76 -8.86
N TYR A 111 -1.83 -15.22 -7.61
CA TYR A 111 -3.05 -15.11 -6.83
C TYR A 111 -3.50 -13.65 -6.61
N TYR A 112 -2.55 -12.72 -6.53
CA TYR A 112 -2.77 -11.28 -6.34
C TYR A 112 -2.54 -10.46 -7.62
N GLU A 113 -2.41 -11.09 -8.80
CA GLU A 113 -2.02 -10.40 -10.04
C GLU A 113 -2.93 -9.21 -10.34
N THR A 114 -4.25 -9.39 -10.29
CA THR A 114 -5.23 -8.34 -10.56
C THR A 114 -5.11 -7.16 -9.58
N ASP A 115 -4.92 -7.44 -8.29
CA ASP A 115 -4.77 -6.41 -7.26
C ASP A 115 -3.48 -5.60 -7.46
N ILE A 116 -2.38 -6.28 -7.80
CA ILE A 116 -1.10 -5.66 -8.12
C ILE A 116 -1.24 -4.75 -9.34
N LEU A 117 -1.86 -5.24 -10.42
CA LEU A 117 -2.08 -4.46 -11.65
C LEU A 117 -2.96 -3.24 -11.38
N LYS A 118 -4.00 -3.38 -10.54
CA LYS A 118 -4.84 -2.26 -10.12
C LYS A 118 -4.05 -1.21 -9.35
N ILE A 119 -3.25 -1.62 -8.36
CA ILE A 119 -2.40 -0.70 -7.58
C ILE A 119 -1.42 0.05 -8.50
N ILE A 120 -0.83 -0.63 -9.48
CA ILE A 120 0.06 -0.01 -10.48
C ILE A 120 -0.70 1.04 -11.30
N SER A 121 -1.89 0.69 -11.81
CA SER A 121 -2.73 1.58 -12.60
C SER A 121 -3.16 2.82 -11.82
N ASP A 122 -3.62 2.64 -10.58
CA ASP A 122 -4.06 3.72 -9.71
C ASP A 122 -2.89 4.65 -9.36
N THR A 123 -1.73 4.07 -9.05
CA THR A 123 -0.50 4.83 -8.75
C THR A 123 -0.01 5.62 -9.97
N LYS A 124 -0.08 5.03 -11.17
CA LYS A 124 0.24 5.73 -12.43
C LYS A 124 -0.71 6.89 -12.67
N SER A 125 -2.02 6.68 -12.47
CA SER A 125 -3.03 7.73 -12.66
C SER A 125 -2.84 8.89 -11.68
N ALA A 126 -2.53 8.59 -10.42
CA ALA A 126 -2.20 9.60 -9.41
C ALA A 126 -0.94 10.39 -9.76
N LEU A 127 0.09 9.72 -10.30
CA LEU A 127 1.32 10.38 -10.76
C LEU A 127 1.06 11.36 -11.90
N GLU A 128 0.26 10.97 -12.90
CA GLU A 128 -0.07 11.85 -14.02
C GLU A 128 -0.91 13.06 -13.58
N ALA A 129 -1.86 12.87 -12.66
CA ALA A 129 -2.59 13.99 -12.06
C ALA A 129 -1.68 14.95 -11.30
N ALA A 130 -0.73 14.43 -10.51
CA ALA A 130 0.23 15.25 -9.77
C ALA A 130 1.14 16.07 -10.72
N LYS A 131 1.63 15.46 -11.81
CA LYS A 131 2.41 16.17 -12.83
C LYS A 131 1.64 17.32 -13.46
N LYS A 132 0.37 17.10 -13.80
CA LYS A 132 -0.49 18.15 -14.37
C LYS A 132 -0.65 19.33 -13.41
N ASN A 133 -0.84 19.06 -12.12
CA ASN A 133 -0.96 20.10 -11.10
C ASN A 133 0.32 20.92 -10.95
N VAL A 134 1.50 20.29 -11.04
CA VAL A 134 2.80 21.00 -11.01
C VAL A 134 2.93 21.96 -12.19
N ILE A 135 2.54 21.54 -13.39
CA ILE A 135 2.54 22.41 -14.58
C ILE A 135 1.63 23.62 -14.35
N THR A 136 0.39 23.40 -13.89
CA THR A 136 -0.57 24.49 -13.63
C THR A 136 -0.06 25.47 -12.56
N LEU A 137 0.59 24.98 -11.49
CA LEU A 137 1.19 25.85 -10.48
C LEU A 137 2.34 26.70 -11.03
N ASN A 138 3.15 26.11 -11.91
CA ASN A 138 4.25 26.83 -12.55
C ASN A 138 3.73 27.94 -13.49
N ASP A 139 2.68 27.65 -14.25
CA ASP A 139 2.02 28.63 -15.12
C ASP A 139 1.43 29.80 -14.30
N LEU A 140 0.76 29.48 -13.19
CA LEU A 140 0.24 30.48 -12.26
C LEU A 140 1.35 31.36 -11.68
N TYR A 141 2.46 30.74 -11.22
CA TYR A 141 3.61 31.47 -10.70
C TYR A 141 4.19 32.43 -11.74
N ASN A 142 4.42 31.95 -12.97
CA ASN A 142 4.94 32.78 -14.06
C ASN A 142 3.98 33.93 -14.41
N GLY A 143 2.68 33.67 -14.43
CA GLY A 143 1.65 34.69 -14.65
C GLY A 143 1.66 35.77 -13.56
N ILE A 144 1.75 35.39 -12.28
CA ILE A 144 1.85 36.34 -11.16
C ILE A 144 3.11 37.18 -11.28
N VAL A 145 4.27 36.57 -11.59
CA VAL A 145 5.54 37.29 -11.78
C VAL A 145 5.42 38.30 -12.92
N GLN A 146 4.84 37.90 -14.05
CA GLN A 146 4.65 38.79 -15.19
C GLN A 146 3.73 39.97 -14.85
N GLU A 147 2.56 39.72 -14.28
CA GLU A 147 1.60 40.76 -13.92
C GLU A 147 2.19 41.74 -12.89
N THR A 148 2.91 41.21 -11.89
CA THR A 148 3.60 42.01 -10.88
C THR A 148 4.64 42.94 -11.52
N ASN A 149 5.42 42.43 -12.49
CA ASN A 149 6.40 43.24 -13.21
C ASN A 149 5.74 44.36 -14.04
N GLU A 150 4.60 44.09 -14.69
CA GLU A 150 3.87 45.12 -15.43
C GLU A 150 3.27 46.19 -14.51
N ILE A 151 2.74 45.81 -13.35
CA ILE A 151 2.27 46.76 -12.31
C ILE A 151 3.42 47.67 -11.86
N PHE A 152 4.60 47.12 -11.54
CA PHE A 152 5.73 47.94 -11.12
C PHE A 152 6.25 48.87 -12.23
N LYS A 153 6.31 48.40 -13.48
CA LYS A 153 6.69 49.25 -14.62
C LYS A 153 5.72 50.41 -14.82
N SER A 154 4.41 50.16 -14.76
CA SER A 154 3.38 51.20 -14.93
C SER A 154 3.44 52.28 -13.83
N HIS A 155 3.73 51.90 -12.59
CA HIS A 155 3.92 52.86 -11.49
C HIS A 155 5.21 53.68 -11.65
N LEU A 156 6.29 53.05 -12.10
CA LEU A 156 7.55 53.74 -12.40
C LEU A 156 7.40 54.74 -13.57
N THR A 157 6.55 54.47 -14.55
CA THR A 157 6.26 55.44 -15.62
C THR A 157 5.37 56.59 -15.14
N ASN A 158 4.38 56.34 -14.29
CA ASN A 158 3.48 57.40 -13.80
C ASN A 158 4.20 58.40 -12.88
N ASP A 159 5.08 57.94 -11.98
CA ASP A 159 5.88 58.80 -11.10
C ASP A 159 6.86 59.71 -11.87
N VAL A 160 7.32 59.28 -13.05
CA VAL A 160 8.23 60.05 -13.92
C VAL A 160 7.48 61.14 -14.70
N TYR A 161 6.21 60.93 -15.04
CA TYR A 161 5.39 61.96 -15.69
C TYR A 161 4.83 63.00 -14.69
N GLU A 162 4.39 62.58 -13.49
CA GLU A 162 3.93 63.53 -12.46
C GLU A 162 5.06 64.44 -11.95
N LYS A 163 6.31 63.95 -11.84
CA LYS A 163 7.45 64.82 -11.49
C LYS A 163 7.88 65.78 -12.59
N LYS A 164 7.54 65.51 -13.85
CA LYS A 164 7.93 66.36 -14.98
C LYS A 164 6.96 67.54 -15.16
N GLU A 165 5.66 67.31 -14.99
CA GLU A 165 4.66 68.38 -15.03
C GLU A 165 4.77 69.36 -13.83
N LEU A 166 5.29 68.90 -12.69
CA LEU A 166 5.56 69.78 -11.55
C LEU A 166 6.80 70.69 -11.74
N TYR A 167 7.74 70.32 -12.63
CA TYR A 167 8.94 71.12 -12.93
C TYR A 167 8.76 72.05 -14.14
N ASP A 168 7.85 71.72 -15.07
CA ASP A 168 7.53 72.57 -16.22
C ASP A 168 6.42 73.62 -15.90
N SER A 169 5.91 73.66 -14.67
CA SER A 169 4.89 74.61 -14.18
C SER A 169 5.38 75.62 -13.12
N ILE A 170 6.69 75.68 -12.87
CA ILE A 170 7.38 76.71 -12.04
C ILE A 170 8.21 77.60 -12.96
#